data_AF-A0A3P7CKE1-F1
#
_entry.id   AF-A0A3P7CKE1-F1
#
_cell.length_a   1.000
_cell.length_b   1.000
_cell.length_c   1.000
_cell.angle_alpha   90.00
_cell.angle_beta   90.00
_cell.angle_gamma   90.00
#
_symmetry.space_group_name_H-M   'P 1'
#
loop_
_entity.id
_entity.type
_entity.pdbx_description
1 polymer ?
#
loop_
_entity_poly.entity_id
_entity_poly.type
_entity_poly.pdbx_seq_one_letter_code
_entity_poly.pdbx_strand_id
1 'polypeptide(L)'
;MRVQVRQFGDAFVEPFSEPRTAGSSITLLNHRTRLDWIYIWCLGTFPHYVKIVLKAELGRLPGVGWAMQMANFIFLKRKIANDEKHMKDVLMFPEGTNLCPESIASSDSYARKMGRPLLRYTLHPRVTGFQHFVKNIGSRLSYVYDVTVAYPFAMPENELSLFLGNAPQEVHYYVRRWPISSIIGRSAGDSCPNDESTATALGAWLNERWLEKEQLLKEYYRMNAFSMPFAVSLDTFHWLLARHSFKPPAERQFPDEVVREGALIDAPSHQPWGPGAVLVLLFWILFSLFCITLLCVSWPARLFALAVNIFYIVVNVQTGISEWVLQKANEVEKRKQLATATAAVKKDD
;
A
#
# COMPACT_ATOMS: atom_id res chain seq x y z
N MET A 1 -16.04 -15.16 1.76
CA MET A 1 -14.60 -15.23 1.44
C MET A 1 -13.77 -14.86 2.66
N ARG A 2 -13.37 -15.85 3.45
CA ARG A 2 -12.67 -15.64 4.71
C ARG A 2 -11.16 -15.53 4.46
N VAL A 3 -10.58 -14.34 4.55
CA VAL A 3 -9.11 -14.17 4.48
C VAL A 3 -8.61 -14.06 5.91
N GLN A 4 -7.78 -15.01 6.33
CA GLN A 4 -7.08 -14.96 7.63
C GLN A 4 -5.77 -14.21 7.46
N VAL A 5 -5.48 -13.25 8.34
CA VAL A 5 -4.19 -12.57 8.36
C VAL A 5 -3.45 -12.86 9.65
N ARG A 6 -2.19 -13.28 9.51
CA ARG A 6 -1.27 -13.50 10.63
C ARG A 6 -0.09 -12.56 10.55
N GLN A 7 0.21 -11.93 11.67
CA GLN A 7 1.39 -11.09 11.85
C GLN A 7 2.39 -11.83 12.74
N PHE A 8 3.67 -11.69 12.41
CA PHE A 8 4.82 -12.21 13.14
C PHE A 8 5.84 -11.09 13.31
N GLY A 9 6.71 -11.21 14.31
CA GLY A 9 7.73 -10.22 14.64
C GLY A 9 7.16 -8.99 15.33
N ASP A 10 7.67 -7.81 14.98
CA ASP A 10 7.37 -6.57 15.68
C ASP A 10 5.93 -6.08 15.44
N ALA A 11 5.38 -5.39 16.44
CA ALA A 11 4.15 -4.63 16.29
C ALA A 11 4.40 -3.29 15.58
N PHE A 12 3.43 -2.87 14.74
CA PHE A 12 3.38 -1.49 14.30
C PHE A 12 3.11 -0.58 15.52
N VAL A 13 3.83 0.54 15.60
CA VAL A 13 3.42 1.62 16.50
C VAL A 13 2.10 2.18 15.94
N GLU A 14 1.17 2.63 16.77
CA GLU A 14 -0.10 3.19 16.29
C GLU A 14 0.06 4.68 15.96
N PRO A 15 -0.56 5.22 14.89
CA PRO A 15 -0.38 6.62 14.45
C PRO A 15 -0.66 7.70 15.50
N PHE A 16 -1.47 7.40 16.53
CA PHE A 16 -1.92 8.35 17.55
C PHE A 16 -1.53 7.98 18.98
N SER A 17 -0.77 6.90 19.19
CA SER A 17 -0.23 6.57 20.52
C SER A 17 0.98 7.46 20.83
N GLU A 18 1.11 8.02 22.03
CA GLU A 18 2.39 8.61 22.46
C GLU A 18 3.48 7.52 22.53
N PRO A 19 4.68 7.75 21.98
CA PRO A 19 5.31 9.02 21.55
C PRO A 19 5.07 9.43 20.07
N ARG A 20 4.16 8.76 19.35
CA ARG A 20 4.05 8.79 17.87
C ARG A 20 3.23 9.94 17.25
N THR A 21 3.02 11.05 17.96
CA THR A 21 2.40 12.25 17.38
C THR A 21 3.33 13.00 16.42
N ALA A 22 4.66 12.85 16.55
CA ALA A 22 5.65 13.64 15.80
C ALA A 22 6.42 12.88 14.67
N GLY A 23 6.49 11.55 14.71
CA GLY A 23 7.33 10.75 13.80
C GLY A 23 6.63 10.25 12.53
N SER A 24 7.37 10.15 11.43
CA SER A 24 6.99 9.49 10.17
C SER A 24 7.62 8.10 10.06
N SER A 25 7.02 7.22 9.26
CA SER A 25 7.61 5.90 8.95
C SER A 25 7.63 5.58 7.45
N ILE A 26 8.51 4.67 7.05
CA ILE A 26 8.51 4.04 5.72
C ILE A 26 8.28 2.55 5.92
N THR A 27 7.29 1.99 5.21
CA THR A 27 7.00 0.56 5.18
C THR A 27 7.45 -0.02 3.85
N LEU A 28 8.33 -1.02 3.91
CA LEU A 28 8.91 -1.72 2.78
C LEU A 28 8.28 -3.10 2.71
N LEU A 29 7.52 -3.38 1.64
CA LEU A 29 6.87 -4.67 1.43
C LEU A 29 7.47 -5.34 0.17
N ASN A 30 7.72 -6.65 0.21
CA ASN A 30 8.01 -7.42 -1.01
C ASN A 30 6.74 -7.55 -1.87
N HIS A 31 6.92 -7.64 -3.18
CA HIS A 31 5.80 -7.57 -4.13
C HIS A 31 5.59 -8.89 -4.88
N ARG A 32 4.82 -9.79 -4.28
CA ARG A 32 4.51 -11.12 -4.83
C ARG A 32 3.32 -11.05 -5.79
N THR A 33 2.30 -10.26 -5.47
CA THR A 33 1.04 -10.19 -6.24
C THR A 33 0.60 -8.77 -6.47
N ARG A 34 -0.22 -8.53 -7.49
CA ARG A 34 -0.83 -7.21 -7.73
C ARG A 34 -1.72 -6.73 -6.59
N LEU A 35 -2.15 -7.63 -5.70
CA LEU A 35 -3.10 -7.37 -4.63
C LEU A 35 -2.44 -7.21 -3.25
N ASP A 36 -1.11 -7.31 -3.15
CA ASP A 36 -0.40 -7.20 -1.86
C ASP A 36 -0.76 -5.91 -1.08
N TRP A 37 -0.98 -4.82 -1.81
CA TRP A 37 -1.34 -3.51 -1.26
C TRP A 37 -2.77 -3.46 -0.69
N ILE A 38 -3.66 -4.37 -1.10
CA ILE A 38 -5.01 -4.49 -0.53
C ILE A 38 -4.95 -5.28 0.77
N TYR A 39 -4.21 -6.40 0.77
CA TYR A 39 -4.13 -7.27 1.95
C TYR A 39 -3.41 -6.61 3.13
N ILE A 40 -2.52 -5.64 2.88
CA ILE A 40 -1.86 -4.92 3.98
C ILE A 40 -2.87 -4.19 4.89
N TRP A 41 -4.03 -3.76 4.38
CA TRP A 41 -5.09 -3.14 5.19
C TRP A 41 -5.69 -4.09 6.23
N CYS A 42 -5.44 -5.38 6.10
CA CYS A 42 -5.85 -6.38 7.08
C CYS A 42 -4.91 -6.41 8.31
N LEU A 43 -3.78 -5.72 8.31
CA LEU A 43 -2.84 -5.66 9.44
C LEU A 43 -3.27 -4.71 10.56
N GLY A 44 -4.51 -4.25 10.54
CA GLY A 44 -5.12 -3.41 11.56
C GLY A 44 -5.10 -1.93 11.21
N THR A 45 -5.11 -1.08 12.23
CA THR A 45 -5.34 0.37 12.10
C THR A 45 -4.21 1.09 11.35
N PHE A 46 -2.95 0.76 11.62
CA PHE A 46 -1.78 1.42 11.02
C PHE A 46 -1.81 1.52 9.47
N PRO A 47 -2.00 0.41 8.71
CA PRO A 47 -2.12 0.44 7.25
C PRO A 47 -3.15 1.40 6.66
N HIS A 48 -4.18 1.81 7.41
CA HIS A 48 -5.18 2.75 6.89
C HIS A 48 -4.67 4.20 6.83
N TYR A 49 -3.54 4.48 7.48
CA TYR A 49 -2.91 5.80 7.49
C TYR A 49 -1.69 5.88 6.56
N VAL A 50 -1.27 4.76 5.97
CA VAL A 50 -0.12 4.75 5.08
C VAL A 50 -0.49 5.25 3.69
N LYS A 51 0.38 6.08 3.12
CA LYS A 51 0.28 6.54 1.73
C LYS A 51 1.02 5.59 0.83
N ILE A 52 0.30 5.00 -0.11
CA ILE A 52 0.86 4.00 -1.02
C ILE A 52 1.57 4.70 -2.17
N VAL A 53 2.80 4.27 -2.45
CA VAL A 53 3.59 4.74 -3.58
C VAL A 53 3.23 3.96 -4.83
N LEU A 54 2.74 4.65 -5.84
CA LEU A 54 2.25 4.07 -7.09
C LEU A 54 2.94 4.64 -8.33
N LYS A 55 2.85 3.89 -9.42
CA LYS A 55 3.23 4.32 -10.76
C LYS A 55 2.32 5.47 -11.23
N ALA A 56 2.90 6.51 -11.83
CA ALA A 56 2.15 7.71 -12.23
C ALA A 56 1.05 7.43 -13.27
N GLU A 57 1.20 6.38 -14.09
CA GLU A 57 0.20 5.98 -15.07
C GLU A 57 -1.13 5.57 -14.41
N LEU A 58 -1.09 4.97 -13.21
CA LEU A 58 -2.30 4.56 -12.48
C LEU A 58 -3.18 5.75 -12.08
N GLY A 59 -2.58 6.90 -11.81
CA GLY A 59 -3.32 8.12 -11.48
C GLY A 59 -4.12 8.68 -12.66
N ARG A 60 -3.80 8.28 -13.91
CA ARG A 60 -4.51 8.72 -15.11
C ARG A 60 -5.76 7.90 -15.41
N LEU A 61 -5.94 6.76 -14.74
CA LEU A 61 -7.11 5.92 -14.96
C LEU A 61 -8.38 6.62 -14.45
N PRO A 62 -9.43 6.77 -15.30
CA PRO A 62 -10.68 7.35 -14.84
C PRO A 62 -11.33 6.48 -13.76
N GLY A 63 -11.98 7.12 -12.79
CA GLY A 63 -12.55 6.45 -11.61
C GLY A 63 -11.48 6.04 -10.60
N VAL A 64 -10.83 4.89 -10.81
CA VAL A 64 -9.89 4.32 -9.84
C VAL A 64 -8.65 5.19 -9.60
N GLY A 65 -8.06 5.75 -10.67
CA GLY A 65 -6.91 6.63 -10.55
C GLY A 65 -7.25 7.96 -9.87
N TRP A 66 -8.45 8.49 -10.12
CA TRP A 66 -8.95 9.68 -9.43
C TRP A 66 -9.24 9.43 -7.95
N ALA A 67 -9.82 8.28 -7.61
CA ALA A 67 -10.02 7.87 -6.22
C ALA A 67 -8.68 7.74 -5.48
N MET A 68 -7.66 7.15 -6.10
CA MET A 68 -6.30 7.06 -5.56
C MET A 68 -5.66 8.45 -5.36
N GLN A 69 -5.90 9.41 -6.27
CA GLN A 69 -5.45 10.80 -6.09
C GLN A 69 -6.14 11.50 -4.91
N MET A 70 -7.46 11.29 -4.74
CA MET A 70 -8.19 11.81 -3.58
C MET A 70 -7.73 11.18 -2.26
N ALA A 71 -7.30 9.91 -2.30
CA ALA A 71 -6.69 9.21 -1.16
C ALA A 71 -5.25 9.68 -0.85
N ASN A 72 -4.73 10.69 -1.55
CA ASN A 72 -3.37 11.21 -1.40
C ASN A 72 -2.27 10.15 -1.57
N PHE A 73 -2.48 9.19 -2.48
CA PHE A 73 -1.42 8.26 -2.89
C PHE A 73 -0.31 9.01 -3.62
N ILE A 74 0.92 8.54 -3.43
CA ILE A 74 2.11 9.20 -3.97
C ILE A 74 2.40 8.61 -5.35
N PHE A 75 2.16 9.40 -6.40
CA PHE A 75 2.41 8.99 -7.78
C PHE A 75 3.82 9.37 -8.18
N LEU A 76 4.69 8.38 -8.42
CA LEU A 76 6.07 8.60 -8.84
C LEU A 76 6.12 9.21 -10.26
N LYS A 77 6.00 10.54 -10.36
CA LYS A 77 6.48 11.30 -11.52
C LYS A 77 8.01 11.39 -11.42
N ARG A 78 8.71 11.40 -12.55
CA ARG A 78 10.19 11.48 -12.61
C ARG A 78 10.79 12.72 -11.88
N LYS A 79 9.94 13.66 -11.42
CA LYS A 79 10.26 14.74 -10.48
C LYS A 79 9.36 14.62 -9.25
N ILE A 80 9.93 14.19 -8.13
CA ILE A 80 9.26 13.96 -6.83
C ILE A 80 9.20 15.27 -5.98
N ALA A 81 9.65 16.40 -6.55
CA ALA A 81 9.94 17.64 -5.82
C ALA A 81 8.72 18.32 -5.13
N ASN A 82 7.48 17.96 -5.46
CA ASN A 82 6.29 18.60 -4.86
C ASN A 82 5.71 17.87 -3.64
N ASP A 83 6.14 16.63 -3.34
CA ASP A 83 5.46 15.78 -2.36
C ASP A 83 6.02 15.85 -0.92
N GLU A 84 7.05 16.68 -0.65
CA GLU A 84 7.75 16.74 0.65
C GLU A 84 6.82 16.99 1.85
N LYS A 85 5.76 17.79 1.66
CA LYS A 85 4.78 18.09 2.71
C LYS A 85 3.85 16.91 3.04
N HIS A 86 3.73 15.95 2.12
CA HIS A 86 2.78 14.83 2.23
C HIS A 86 3.45 13.50 2.59
N MET A 87 4.78 13.43 2.67
CA MET A 87 5.51 12.20 3.03
C MET A 87 5.45 11.92 4.54
N LYS A 88 4.29 11.48 5.01
CA LYS A 88 4.08 10.89 6.33
C LYS A 88 3.52 9.49 6.14
N ASP A 89 4.13 8.52 6.81
CA ASP A 89 3.76 7.11 6.82
C ASP A 89 3.57 6.55 5.41
N VAL A 90 4.65 6.12 4.77
CA VAL A 90 4.65 5.73 3.35
C VAL A 90 4.76 4.22 3.21
N LEU A 91 3.96 3.61 2.33
CA LEU A 91 4.13 2.22 1.90
C LEU A 91 4.75 2.19 0.51
N MET A 92 5.85 1.48 0.35
CA MET A 92 6.50 1.30 -0.94
C MET A 92 6.91 -0.16 -1.19
N PHE A 93 6.97 -0.50 -2.47
CA PHE A 93 7.46 -1.77 -2.99
C PHE A 93 8.77 -1.51 -3.74
N PRO A 94 9.95 -1.65 -3.10
CA PRO A 94 11.23 -1.35 -3.72
C PRO A 94 11.52 -2.14 -5.01
N GLU A 95 10.87 -3.29 -5.21
CA GLU A 95 10.92 -4.08 -6.46
C GLU A 95 10.40 -3.29 -7.67
N GLY A 96 9.42 -2.40 -7.46
CA GLY A 96 8.81 -1.55 -8.49
C GLY A 96 7.87 -2.26 -9.47
N THR A 97 7.71 -3.58 -9.34
CA THR A 97 6.77 -4.41 -10.10
C THR A 97 6.49 -5.69 -9.33
N ASN A 98 5.37 -6.35 -9.64
CA ASN A 98 5.02 -7.63 -9.05
C ASN A 98 5.91 -8.76 -9.61
N LEU A 99 6.08 -9.81 -8.82
CA LEU A 99 6.80 -11.01 -9.22
C LEU A 99 6.00 -11.79 -10.28
N CYS A 100 6.46 -11.70 -11.52
CA CYS A 100 5.97 -12.47 -12.67
C CYS A 100 7.15 -12.96 -13.54
N PRO A 101 6.96 -13.97 -14.42
CA PRO A 101 8.05 -14.52 -15.24
C PRO A 101 8.85 -13.47 -16.00
N GLU A 102 8.18 -12.44 -16.53
CA GLU A 102 8.81 -11.36 -17.28
C GLU A 102 9.70 -10.49 -16.38
N SER A 103 9.20 -10.14 -15.19
CA SER A 103 9.95 -9.34 -14.22
C SER A 103 11.15 -10.10 -13.65
N ILE A 104 11.02 -11.42 -13.46
CA ILE A 104 12.12 -12.31 -13.03
C ILE A 104 13.19 -12.34 -14.10
N ALA A 105 12.83 -12.52 -15.37
CA ALA A 105 13.80 -12.53 -16.48
C ALA A 105 14.56 -11.19 -16.60
N SER A 106 13.88 -10.07 -16.38
CA SER A 106 14.50 -8.74 -16.34
C SER A 106 15.44 -8.59 -15.14
N SER A 107 15.02 -9.02 -13.96
CA SER A 107 15.82 -9.03 -12.73
C SER A 107 17.05 -9.93 -12.85
N ASP A 108 16.93 -11.11 -13.45
CA ASP A 108 18.04 -12.03 -13.74
C ASP A 108 19.06 -11.41 -14.67
N SER A 109 18.60 -10.71 -15.71
CA SER A 109 19.47 -10.01 -16.65
C SER A 109 20.25 -8.89 -15.96
N TYR A 110 19.61 -8.17 -15.05
CA TYR A 110 20.27 -7.16 -14.20
C TYR A 110 21.27 -7.81 -13.23
N ALA A 111 20.88 -8.90 -12.56
CA ALA A 111 21.71 -9.60 -11.59
C ALA A 111 23.00 -10.14 -12.23
N ARG A 112 22.90 -10.76 -13.42
CA ARG A 112 24.07 -11.23 -14.18
C ARG A 112 25.02 -10.11 -14.55
N LYS A 113 24.50 -8.95 -14.99
CA LYS A 113 25.32 -7.77 -15.33
C LYS A 113 26.05 -7.19 -14.11
N MET A 114 25.40 -7.21 -12.95
CA MET A 114 25.93 -6.64 -11.71
C MET A 114 26.66 -7.65 -10.83
N GLY A 115 26.84 -8.91 -11.27
CA GLY A 115 27.50 -9.96 -10.48
C GLY A 115 26.74 -10.36 -9.20
N ARG A 116 25.41 -10.26 -9.22
CA ARG A 116 24.54 -10.53 -8.05
C ARG A 116 23.87 -11.91 -8.15
N PRO A 117 23.49 -12.51 -7.00
CA PRO A 117 22.76 -13.77 -7.00
C PRO A 117 21.38 -13.63 -7.68
N LEU A 118 20.91 -14.72 -8.26
CA LEU A 118 19.55 -14.79 -8.82
C LEU A 118 18.55 -15.00 -7.68
N LEU A 119 17.47 -14.23 -7.71
CA LEU A 119 16.38 -14.30 -6.73
C LEU A 119 15.15 -14.94 -7.38
N ARG A 120 14.40 -15.74 -6.64
CA ARG A 120 13.25 -16.53 -7.12
C ARG A 120 11.98 -16.24 -6.33
N TYR A 121 12.10 -15.76 -5.10
CA TYR A 121 10.95 -15.39 -4.29
C TYR A 121 10.69 -13.88 -4.25
N THR A 122 11.71 -13.09 -4.60
CA THR A 122 11.70 -11.62 -4.68
C THR A 122 12.43 -11.11 -5.93
N LEU A 123 12.26 -9.83 -6.28
CA LEU A 123 13.09 -9.11 -7.25
C LEU A 123 14.12 -8.23 -6.54
N HIS A 124 15.24 -7.91 -7.22
CA HIS A 124 16.24 -7.00 -6.66
C HIS A 124 15.65 -5.60 -6.42
N PRO A 125 15.84 -4.99 -5.23
CA PRO A 125 15.20 -3.73 -4.88
C PRO A 125 15.87 -2.54 -5.57
N ARG A 126 15.07 -1.53 -5.92
CA ARG A 126 15.52 -0.25 -6.45
C ARG A 126 15.83 0.73 -5.31
N VAL A 127 17.13 0.84 -4.99
CA VAL A 127 17.64 1.66 -3.87
C VAL A 127 17.33 3.15 -3.99
N THR A 128 17.31 3.71 -5.21
CA THR A 128 17.19 5.15 -5.44
C THR A 128 15.89 5.74 -4.90
N GLY A 129 14.77 5.03 -5.07
CA GLY A 129 13.48 5.47 -4.54
C GLY A 129 13.50 5.54 -3.02
N PHE A 130 14.01 4.49 -2.37
CA PHE A 130 14.12 4.42 -0.91
C PHE A 130 15.01 5.53 -0.35
N GLN A 131 16.20 5.72 -0.91
CA GLN A 131 17.11 6.80 -0.54
C GLN A 131 16.44 8.17 -0.65
N HIS A 132 15.66 8.38 -1.70
CA HIS A 132 14.95 9.63 -1.93
C HIS A 132 13.84 9.88 -0.89
N PHE A 133 13.05 8.85 -0.55
CA PHE A 133 12.04 8.97 0.51
C PHE A 133 12.68 9.25 1.88
N VAL A 134 13.76 8.55 2.23
CA VAL A 134 14.49 8.80 3.48
C VAL A 134 14.97 10.25 3.54
N LYS A 135 15.58 10.73 2.45
CA LYS A 135 16.04 12.11 2.33
C LYS A 135 14.93 13.15 2.50
N ASN A 136 13.80 12.98 1.80
CA ASN A 136 12.72 13.96 1.80
C ASN A 136 11.89 13.96 3.09
N ILE A 137 11.73 12.80 3.74
CA ILE A 137 11.11 12.75 5.06
C ILE A 137 12.03 13.40 6.10
N GLY A 138 13.34 13.18 5.96
CA GLY A 138 14.38 13.84 6.73
C GLY A 138 14.31 13.49 8.22
N SER A 139 14.52 14.49 9.08
CA SER A 139 14.53 14.33 10.55
C SER A 139 13.21 13.82 11.14
N ARG A 140 12.11 13.85 10.37
CA ARG A 140 10.82 13.30 10.79
C ARG A 140 10.80 11.77 10.74
N LEU A 141 11.70 11.12 10.00
CA LEU A 141 11.68 9.68 9.84
C LEU A 141 12.14 9.01 11.13
N SER A 142 11.26 8.29 11.81
CA SER A 142 11.60 7.57 13.03
C SER A 142 11.92 6.11 12.75
N TYR A 143 11.09 5.46 11.94
CA TYR A 143 11.17 4.01 11.72
C TYR A 143 11.06 3.62 10.25
N VAL A 144 11.79 2.58 9.88
CA VAL A 144 11.59 1.80 8.67
C VAL A 144 11.04 0.44 9.06
N TYR A 145 9.82 0.13 8.61
CA TYR A 145 9.22 -1.18 8.75
C TYR A 145 9.62 -2.03 7.56
N ASP A 146 10.34 -3.11 7.83
CA ASP A 146 10.66 -4.14 6.86
C ASP A 146 9.64 -5.27 6.98
N VAL A 147 8.76 -5.40 5.99
CA VAL A 147 7.62 -6.34 6.03
C VAL A 147 7.76 -7.38 4.94
N THR A 148 7.70 -8.65 5.33
CA THR A 148 7.72 -9.79 4.40
C THR A 148 6.35 -10.43 4.34
N VAL A 149 5.73 -10.45 3.16
CA VAL A 149 4.45 -11.13 2.91
C VAL A 149 4.67 -12.50 2.25
N ALA A 150 3.93 -13.50 2.74
CA ALA A 150 3.90 -14.85 2.21
C ALA A 150 2.46 -15.39 2.12
N TYR A 151 2.23 -16.29 1.15
CA TYR A 151 0.93 -16.87 0.85
C TYR A 151 1.02 -18.40 0.97
N PRO A 152 0.59 -19.02 2.09
CA PRO A 152 0.76 -20.45 2.34
C PRO A 152 0.00 -21.39 1.39
N PHE A 153 -1.12 -20.95 0.79
CA PHE A 153 -2.02 -21.83 0.04
C PHE A 153 -2.18 -21.40 -1.41
N ALA A 154 -2.95 -20.33 -1.64
CA ALA A 154 -3.23 -19.79 -2.96
C ALA A 154 -2.66 -18.38 -3.09
N MET A 155 -1.95 -18.13 -4.18
CA MET A 155 -1.48 -16.80 -4.53
C MET A 155 -2.48 -16.18 -5.51
N PRO A 156 -3.17 -15.09 -5.14
CA PRO A 156 -4.06 -14.43 -6.09
C PRO A 156 -3.24 -13.71 -7.15
N GLU A 157 -3.44 -14.04 -8.43
CA GLU A 157 -2.64 -13.47 -9.51
C GLU A 157 -3.19 -12.14 -10.03
N ASN A 158 -4.51 -11.98 -10.03
CA ASN A 158 -5.18 -10.85 -10.69
C ASN A 158 -6.49 -10.41 -10.00
N GLU A 159 -6.93 -9.21 -10.30
CA GLU A 159 -8.12 -8.56 -9.73
C GLU A 159 -9.41 -9.33 -10.05
N LEU A 160 -9.46 -9.99 -11.22
CA LEU A 160 -10.59 -10.81 -11.64
C LEU A 160 -10.75 -12.06 -10.78
N SER A 161 -9.65 -12.71 -10.38
CA SER A 161 -9.69 -13.86 -9.49
C SER A 161 -10.28 -13.50 -8.13
N LEU A 162 -9.96 -12.30 -7.60
CA LEU A 162 -10.61 -11.76 -6.41
C LEU A 162 -12.12 -11.54 -6.61
N PHE A 163 -12.52 -10.95 -7.74
CA PHE A 163 -13.93 -10.71 -8.08
C PHE A 163 -14.74 -12.01 -8.20
N LEU A 164 -14.12 -13.07 -8.72
CA LEU A 164 -14.70 -14.41 -8.84
C LEU A 164 -14.71 -15.18 -7.51
N GLY A 165 -14.25 -14.57 -6.41
CA GLY A 165 -14.25 -15.17 -5.06
C GLY A 165 -13.00 -16.01 -4.74
N ASN A 166 -12.02 -16.05 -5.63
CA ASN A 166 -10.74 -16.74 -5.43
C ASN A 166 -9.75 -15.79 -4.73
N ALA A 167 -9.89 -15.67 -3.41
CA ALA A 167 -8.90 -15.01 -2.56
C ALA A 167 -8.00 -16.01 -1.81
N PRO A 168 -6.84 -15.54 -1.34
CA PRO A 168 -6.03 -16.30 -0.41
C PRO A 168 -6.85 -16.61 0.83
N GLN A 169 -6.83 -17.86 1.26
CA GLN A 169 -7.44 -18.30 2.51
C GLN A 169 -6.69 -17.69 3.70
N GLU A 170 -5.39 -17.48 3.54
CA GLU A 170 -4.51 -16.99 4.58
C GLU A 170 -3.34 -16.19 3.99
N VAL A 171 -2.95 -15.11 4.68
CA VAL A 171 -1.79 -14.26 4.36
C VAL A 171 -0.94 -14.08 5.60
N HIS A 172 0.36 -14.34 5.48
CA HIS A 172 1.32 -14.22 6.58
C HIS A 172 2.21 -13.02 6.36
N TYR A 173 2.39 -12.22 7.42
CA TYR A 173 3.27 -11.06 7.43
C TYR A 173 4.31 -11.18 8.54
N TYR A 174 5.58 -11.07 8.19
CA TYR A 174 6.66 -10.90 9.15
C TYR A 174 7.12 -9.46 9.15
N VAL A 175 6.99 -8.78 10.29
CA VAL A 175 7.28 -7.35 10.44
C VAL A 175 8.53 -7.19 11.28
N ARG A 176 9.48 -6.39 10.79
CA ARG A 176 10.67 -5.97 11.55
C ARG A 176 10.73 -4.45 11.57
N ARG A 177 10.85 -3.86 12.74
CA ARG A 177 10.88 -2.41 12.95
C ARG A 177 12.31 -1.95 13.19
N TRP A 178 12.82 -1.12 12.30
CA TRP A 178 14.16 -0.57 12.39
C TRP A 178 14.10 0.93 12.71
N PRO A 179 14.67 1.40 13.83
CA PRO A 179 14.85 2.83 14.03
C PRO A 179 15.83 3.35 12.97
N ILE A 180 15.56 4.49 12.33
CA ILE A 180 16.43 5.00 11.25
C ILE A 180 17.89 5.14 11.69
N SER A 181 18.11 5.47 12.96
CA SER A 181 19.44 5.61 13.56
C SER A 181 20.27 4.33 13.52
N SER A 182 19.62 3.16 13.56
CA SER A 182 20.30 1.87 13.43
C SER A 182 20.79 1.59 12.01
N ILE A 183 20.15 2.19 11.00
CA ILE A 183 20.49 2.00 9.59
C ILE A 183 21.62 2.94 9.16
N ILE A 184 21.56 4.20 9.61
CA ILE A 184 22.53 5.25 9.22
C ILE A 184 23.63 5.47 10.26
N GLY A 185 23.55 4.81 11.43
CA GLY A 185 24.55 4.90 12.50
C GLY A 185 24.59 6.24 13.25
N ARG A 186 23.52 7.06 13.20
CA ARG A 186 23.44 8.39 13.84
C ARG A 186 22.06 8.65 14.45
N SER A 187 21.99 9.40 15.54
CA SER A 187 20.73 9.64 16.28
C SER A 187 19.64 10.32 15.45
N ALA A 188 18.39 9.89 15.64
CA ALA A 188 17.21 10.50 15.05
C ALA A 188 17.03 11.92 15.61
N GLY A 189 17.40 12.94 14.84
CA GLY A 189 17.38 14.34 15.28
C GLY A 189 18.42 15.19 14.55
N ASP A 190 19.56 14.60 14.19
CA ASP A 190 20.49 15.22 13.25
C ASP A 190 19.85 15.21 11.86
N SER A 191 19.91 16.34 11.15
CA SER A 191 19.44 16.42 9.76
C SER A 191 20.02 15.25 8.97
N CYS A 192 19.17 14.39 8.38
CA CYS A 192 19.62 13.30 7.50
C CYS A 192 20.58 13.90 6.46
N PRO A 193 21.90 13.67 6.57
CA PRO A 193 22.83 14.37 5.72
C PRO A 193 22.64 13.86 4.29
N ASN A 194 22.78 14.76 3.32
CA ASN A 194 22.74 14.43 1.89
C ASN A 194 24.06 13.78 1.42
N ASP A 195 24.76 13.06 2.29
CA ASP A 195 26.07 12.51 2.01
C ASP A 195 25.99 11.16 1.30
N GLU A 196 26.98 10.91 0.45
CA GLU A 196 27.12 9.68 -0.32
C GLU A 196 27.27 8.45 0.59
N SER A 197 27.83 8.63 1.79
CA SER A 197 27.96 7.57 2.79
C SER A 197 26.59 7.10 3.29
N THR A 198 25.67 8.01 3.65
CA THR A 198 24.30 7.65 4.04
C THR A 198 23.56 6.95 2.90
N ALA A 199 23.69 7.45 1.67
CA ALA A 199 23.06 6.81 0.51
C ALA A 199 23.59 5.37 0.31
N THR A 200 24.90 5.17 0.46
CA THR A 200 25.54 3.85 0.36
C THR A 200 25.08 2.92 1.47
N ALA A 201 25.02 3.39 2.71
CA ALA A 201 24.54 2.60 3.85
C ALA A 201 23.08 2.16 3.67
N LEU A 202 22.19 3.08 3.26
CA LEU A 202 20.79 2.78 2.96
C LEU A 202 20.66 1.76 1.82
N GLY A 203 21.49 1.90 0.78
CA GLY A 203 21.51 0.98 -0.36
C GLY A 203 21.99 -0.42 0.04
N ALA A 204 23.06 -0.51 0.83
CA ALA A 204 23.59 -1.77 1.34
C ALA A 204 22.57 -2.47 2.24
N TRP A 205 22.00 -1.75 3.21
CA TRP A 205 20.96 -2.24 4.11
C TRP A 205 19.75 -2.77 3.34
N LEU A 206 19.24 -2.03 2.35
CA LEU A 206 18.09 -2.47 1.57
C LEU A 206 18.37 -3.75 0.79
N ASN A 207 19.55 -3.85 0.18
CA ASN A 207 19.95 -5.05 -0.56
C ASN A 207 20.09 -6.26 0.38
N GLU A 208 20.72 -6.08 1.53
CA GLU A 208 20.87 -7.14 2.55
C GLU A 208 19.51 -7.64 3.04
N ARG A 209 18.59 -6.73 3.37
CA ARG A 209 17.21 -7.10 3.77
C ARG A 209 16.49 -7.89 2.68
N TRP A 210 16.70 -7.58 1.40
CA TRP A 210 16.12 -8.35 0.30
C TRP A 210 16.71 -9.75 0.15
N LEU A 211 18.02 -9.92 0.36
CA LEU A 211 18.64 -11.25 0.38
C LEU A 211 18.14 -12.10 1.56
N GLU A 212 17.93 -11.48 2.72
CA GLU A 212 17.30 -12.15 3.85
C GLU A 212 15.85 -12.54 3.56
N LYS A 213 15.06 -11.64 2.96
CA LYS A 213 13.68 -11.96 2.51
C LYS A 213 13.65 -13.14 1.56
N GLU A 214 14.57 -13.17 0.59
CA GLU A 214 14.71 -14.28 -0.33
C GLU A 214 14.94 -15.60 0.42
N GLN A 215 15.88 -15.62 1.36
CA GLN A 215 16.19 -16.82 2.14
C GLN A 215 15.04 -17.22 3.07
N LEU A 216 14.40 -16.26 3.73
CA LEU A 216 13.23 -16.48 4.58
C LEU A 216 12.07 -17.08 3.79
N LEU A 217 11.74 -16.51 2.63
CA LEU A 217 10.68 -17.04 1.76
C LEU A 217 11.08 -18.39 1.19
N LYS A 218 12.35 -18.58 0.82
CA LYS A 218 12.84 -19.88 0.35
C LYS A 218 12.65 -20.96 1.40
N GLU A 219 13.00 -20.71 2.66
CA GLU A 219 12.79 -21.68 3.73
C GLU A 219 11.29 -21.91 4.01
N TYR A 220 10.52 -20.82 4.09
CA TYR A 220 9.08 -20.84 4.28
C TYR A 220 8.38 -21.72 3.23
N TYR A 221 8.74 -21.60 1.95
CA TYR A 221 8.16 -22.41 0.87
C TYR A 221 8.84 -23.76 0.64
N ARG A 222 10.09 -23.95 1.08
CA ARG A 222 10.79 -25.26 1.00
C ARG A 222 10.04 -26.32 1.79
N MET A 223 9.46 -25.95 2.92
CA MET A 223 8.64 -26.84 3.75
C MET A 223 7.34 -27.30 3.05
N ASN A 224 6.97 -26.65 1.94
CA ASN A 224 5.82 -27.03 1.10
C ASN A 224 6.16 -28.14 0.07
N ALA A 225 7.44 -28.50 -0.10
CA ALA A 225 7.86 -29.54 -1.04
C ALA A 225 7.60 -30.97 -0.52
N PHE A 226 7.32 -31.13 0.78
CA PHE A 226 6.84 -32.40 1.35
C PHE A 226 5.35 -32.27 1.71
N SER A 227 4.51 -32.75 0.79
CA SER A 227 3.08 -33.07 0.96
C SER A 227 2.08 -31.91 0.84
N MET A 228 1.47 -31.78 -0.34
CA MET A 228 0.06 -32.18 -0.51
C MET A 228 -0.11 -32.76 -1.92
N PRO A 229 -0.21 -34.09 -2.09
CA PRO A 229 -0.82 -34.63 -3.28
C PRO A 229 -2.33 -34.39 -3.20
N PHE A 230 -2.92 -34.10 -4.35
CA PHE A 230 -4.32 -34.27 -4.68
C PHE A 230 -5.29 -33.08 -4.51
N ALA A 231 -6.12 -32.95 -5.53
CA ALA A 231 -7.25 -32.05 -5.66
C ALA A 231 -8.09 -32.02 -4.38
N VAL A 232 -8.29 -30.82 -3.84
CA VAL A 232 -9.12 -30.61 -2.64
C VAL A 232 -10.59 -30.72 -3.09
N SER A 233 -11.28 -31.78 -2.66
CA SER A 233 -12.74 -31.85 -2.78
C SER A 233 -13.41 -30.82 -1.87
N LEU A 234 -14.62 -30.37 -2.23
CA LEU A 234 -15.37 -29.37 -1.45
C LEU A 234 -15.57 -29.78 0.03
N ASP A 235 -15.62 -31.08 0.33
CA ASP A 235 -15.84 -31.59 1.68
C ASP A 235 -14.62 -31.37 2.60
N THR A 236 -13.42 -31.47 2.05
CA THR A 236 -12.16 -31.17 2.77
C THR A 236 -12.05 -29.67 3.08
N PHE A 237 -12.62 -28.82 2.22
CA PHE A 237 -12.65 -27.37 2.41
C PHE A 237 -13.60 -26.97 3.55
N HIS A 238 -14.76 -27.62 3.68
CA HIS A 238 -15.65 -27.42 4.84
C HIS A 238 -15.04 -27.89 6.17
N TRP A 239 -14.29 -28.99 6.17
CA TRP A 239 -13.58 -29.46 7.36
C TRP A 239 -12.47 -28.49 7.81
N LEU A 240 -11.71 -27.90 6.87
CA LEU A 240 -10.66 -26.91 7.15
C LEU A 240 -11.19 -25.58 7.72
N LEU A 241 -12.38 -25.16 7.32
CA LEU A 241 -12.99 -23.91 7.79
C LEU A 241 -13.65 -24.01 9.19
N ALA A 242 -13.92 -25.23 9.67
CA ALA A 242 -14.73 -25.47 10.87
C ALA A 242 -13.95 -25.45 12.19
N ARG A 243 -12.61 -25.40 12.19
CA ARG A 243 -11.80 -25.31 13.42
C ARG A 243 -11.21 -23.93 13.64
N HIS A 244 -11.79 -23.21 14.60
CA HIS A 244 -11.09 -22.18 15.35
C HIS A 244 -9.72 -22.71 15.82
N SER A 245 -8.69 -21.86 15.73
CA SER A 245 -7.43 -21.99 16.46
C SER A 245 -6.51 -23.16 16.05
N PHE A 246 -6.04 -23.18 14.80
CA PHE A 246 -4.77 -23.86 14.51
C PHE A 246 -3.66 -22.82 14.41
N LYS A 247 -2.65 -22.91 15.28
CA LYS A 247 -1.34 -22.31 14.98
C LYS A 247 -0.82 -22.98 13.71
N PRO A 248 -0.18 -22.25 12.76
CA PRO A 248 0.47 -22.94 11.67
C PRO A 248 1.45 -23.97 12.26
N PRO A 249 1.70 -25.11 11.59
CA PRO A 249 2.77 -26.03 12.00
C PRO A 249 4.03 -25.21 12.33
N ALA A 250 4.80 -25.61 13.36
CA ALA A 250 5.94 -24.81 13.83
C ALA A 250 6.92 -24.47 12.69
N GLU A 251 6.94 -25.30 11.65
CA GLU A 251 7.71 -25.16 10.41
C GLU A 251 7.22 -24.03 9.48
N ARG A 252 6.01 -23.49 9.69
CA ARG A 252 5.35 -22.45 8.90
C ARG A 252 5.15 -21.14 9.69
N GLN A 253 5.81 -21.01 10.84
CA GLN A 253 5.83 -19.79 11.63
C GLN A 253 7.14 -19.03 11.35
N PHE A 254 7.05 -17.73 11.11
CA PHE A 254 8.24 -16.88 11.23
C PHE A 254 8.64 -16.80 12.72
N PRO A 255 9.91 -16.50 13.05
CA PRO A 255 10.35 -16.32 14.43
C PRO A 255 9.50 -15.26 15.15
N ASP A 256 9.26 -15.45 16.46
CA ASP A 256 8.55 -14.54 17.36
C ASP A 256 7.10 -14.19 16.93
N GLU A 257 6.20 -15.14 17.14
CA GLU A 257 4.78 -15.02 16.79
C GLU A 257 4.05 -13.98 17.68
N VAL A 258 3.58 -12.89 17.07
CA VAL A 258 2.59 -11.97 17.67
C VAL A 258 1.25 -12.20 16.96
N VAL A 259 0.51 -13.23 17.38
CA VAL A 259 -0.81 -13.50 16.80
C VAL A 259 -1.75 -12.34 17.08
N ARG A 260 -2.09 -11.57 16.05
CA ARG A 260 -3.30 -10.73 16.06
C ARG A 260 -4.47 -11.59 15.59
N GLU A 261 -5.03 -12.40 16.49
CA GLU A 261 -6.31 -13.05 16.22
C GLU A 261 -7.37 -11.95 16.06
N GLY A 262 -8.09 -11.91 14.93
CA GLY A 262 -9.19 -10.97 14.73
C GLY A 262 -9.18 -10.20 13.41
N ALA A 263 -8.12 -10.24 12.61
CA ALA A 263 -8.16 -9.80 11.21
C ALA A 263 -8.75 -10.89 10.30
N LEU A 264 -9.95 -11.35 10.65
CA LEU A 264 -10.76 -12.20 9.80
C LEU A 264 -11.57 -11.24 8.94
N ILE A 265 -11.27 -11.15 7.64
CA ILE A 265 -12.29 -10.69 6.72
C ILE A 265 -13.30 -11.83 6.66
N ASP A 266 -14.24 -11.90 7.59
CA ASP A 266 -15.44 -12.68 7.38
C ASP A 266 -16.17 -12.02 6.21
N ALA A 267 -15.88 -12.36 4.95
CA ALA A 267 -16.95 -12.29 3.97
C ALA A 267 -17.83 -13.50 4.32
N PRO A 268 -18.99 -13.27 4.94
CA PRO A 268 -19.76 -14.35 5.54
C PRO A 268 -20.09 -15.35 4.44
N SER A 269 -19.80 -16.62 4.65
CA SER A 269 -20.10 -17.66 3.66
C SER A 269 -21.60 -17.83 3.44
N HIS A 270 -22.48 -17.25 4.27
CA HIS A 270 -23.93 -17.24 4.06
C HIS A 270 -24.67 -16.08 4.76
N GLN A 271 -24.02 -15.01 5.21
CA GLN A 271 -24.82 -13.79 5.43
C GLN A 271 -25.03 -13.15 4.06
N PRO A 272 -26.29 -12.89 3.65
CA PRO A 272 -26.50 -11.88 2.64
C PRO A 272 -25.72 -10.64 3.08
N TRP A 273 -25.13 -9.94 2.12
CA TRP A 273 -24.56 -8.62 2.33
C TRP A 273 -25.45 -7.88 3.33
N GLY A 274 -24.87 -7.29 4.39
CA GLY A 274 -25.69 -6.60 5.38
C GLY A 274 -26.64 -5.64 4.67
N PRO A 275 -27.89 -5.45 5.13
CA PRO A 275 -28.88 -4.67 4.39
C PRO A 275 -28.36 -3.30 3.96
N GLY A 276 -27.46 -2.68 4.75
CA GLY A 276 -26.73 -1.48 4.37
C GLY A 276 -25.74 -1.65 3.21
N ALA A 277 -24.96 -2.74 3.15
CA ALA A 277 -24.04 -3.02 2.05
C ALA A 277 -24.80 -3.38 0.76
N VAL A 278 -25.91 -4.12 0.85
CA VAL A 278 -26.83 -4.33 -0.28
C VAL A 278 -27.41 -3.00 -0.74
N LEU A 279 -27.87 -2.14 0.19
CA LEU A 279 -28.38 -0.82 -0.15
C LEU A 279 -27.33 0.03 -0.84
N VAL A 280 -26.08 0.01 -0.36
CA VAL A 280 -24.98 0.77 -0.95
C VAL A 280 -24.65 0.24 -2.34
N LEU A 281 -24.55 -1.09 -2.51
CA LEU A 281 -24.26 -1.67 -3.82
C LEU A 281 -25.42 -1.45 -4.80
N LEU A 282 -26.67 -1.64 -4.37
CA LEU A 282 -27.86 -1.34 -5.15
C LEU A 282 -27.94 0.16 -5.46
N PHE A 283 -27.63 1.04 -4.51
CA PHE A 283 -27.55 2.47 -4.75
C PHE A 283 -26.51 2.77 -5.82
N TRP A 284 -25.30 2.20 -5.75
CA TRP A 284 -24.28 2.43 -6.78
C TRP A 284 -24.66 1.84 -8.13
N ILE A 285 -25.30 0.68 -8.17
CA ILE A 285 -25.81 0.08 -9.40
C ILE A 285 -26.93 0.94 -9.99
N LEU A 286 -27.92 1.32 -9.20
CA LEU A 286 -29.05 2.16 -9.62
C LEU A 286 -28.60 3.58 -9.97
N PHE A 287 -27.65 4.15 -9.23
CA PHE A 287 -27.03 5.43 -9.52
C PHE A 287 -26.22 5.37 -10.81
N SER A 288 -25.45 4.30 -11.03
CA SER A 288 -24.71 4.10 -12.28
C SER A 288 -25.65 3.90 -13.46
N LEU A 289 -26.70 3.09 -13.30
CA LEU A 289 -27.74 2.92 -14.31
C LEU A 289 -28.48 4.23 -14.55
N PHE A 290 -28.84 4.98 -13.52
CA PHE A 290 -29.44 6.30 -13.63
C PHE A 290 -28.51 7.27 -14.37
N CYS A 291 -27.21 7.33 -14.02
CA CYS A 291 -26.23 8.13 -14.73
C CYS A 291 -26.10 7.70 -16.19
N ILE A 292 -26.03 6.40 -16.49
CA ILE A 292 -25.97 5.87 -17.85
C ILE A 292 -27.24 6.24 -18.62
N THR A 293 -28.44 6.05 -18.04
CA THR A 293 -29.71 6.41 -18.64
C THR A 293 -29.82 7.92 -18.84
N LEU A 294 -29.40 8.73 -17.86
CA LEU A 294 -29.34 10.19 -17.97
C LEU A 294 -28.40 10.61 -19.10
N LEU A 295 -27.26 9.94 -19.26
CA LEU A 295 -26.33 10.13 -20.37
C LEU A 295 -26.90 9.62 -21.71
N CYS A 296 -27.72 8.58 -21.73
CA CYS A 296 -28.33 8.06 -22.96
C CYS A 296 -29.51 8.93 -23.44
N VAL A 297 -30.30 9.48 -22.51
CA VAL A 297 -31.55 10.20 -22.81
C VAL A 297 -31.35 11.72 -22.86
N SER A 298 -30.49 12.28 -22.01
CA SER A 298 -30.34 13.72 -21.84
C SER A 298 -29.02 14.21 -22.43
N TRP A 299 -29.08 14.84 -23.60
CA TRP A 299 -27.91 15.47 -24.21
C TRP A 299 -27.25 16.57 -23.34
N PRO A 300 -27.98 17.35 -22.51
CA PRO A 300 -27.36 18.25 -21.55
C PRO A 300 -26.57 17.51 -20.46
N ALA A 301 -27.04 16.34 -20.01
CA ALA A 301 -26.29 15.52 -19.06
C ALA A 301 -25.02 14.94 -19.69
N ARG A 302 -25.06 14.56 -20.98
CA ARG A 302 -23.86 14.20 -21.75
C ARG A 302 -22.87 15.34 -21.83
N LEU A 303 -23.34 16.54 -22.15
CA LEU A 303 -22.48 17.72 -22.20
C LEU A 303 -21.92 18.08 -20.83
N PHE A 304 -22.72 17.96 -19.77
CA PHE A 304 -22.24 18.19 -18.41
C PHE A 304 -21.19 17.15 -18.01
N ALA A 305 -21.44 15.86 -18.23
CA ALA A 305 -20.46 14.82 -17.94
C ALA A 305 -19.22 14.93 -18.82
N LEU A 306 -19.36 15.31 -20.08
CA LEU A 306 -18.23 15.60 -20.97
C LEU A 306 -17.47 16.82 -20.46
N ALA A 307 -18.14 17.89 -20.04
CA ALA A 307 -17.52 19.09 -19.49
C ALA A 307 -16.81 18.79 -18.16
N VAL A 308 -17.40 17.99 -17.28
CA VAL A 308 -16.79 17.51 -16.05
C VAL A 308 -15.60 16.62 -16.38
N ASN A 309 -15.71 15.65 -17.28
CA ASN A 309 -14.58 14.81 -17.68
C ASN A 309 -13.45 15.63 -18.34
N ILE A 310 -13.78 16.58 -19.22
CA ILE A 310 -12.81 17.51 -19.83
C ILE A 310 -12.17 18.36 -18.74
N PHE A 311 -12.95 18.93 -17.82
CA PHE A 311 -12.44 19.69 -16.69
C PHE A 311 -11.50 18.85 -15.83
N TYR A 312 -11.90 17.63 -15.47
CA TYR A 312 -11.10 16.68 -14.71
C TYR A 312 -9.81 16.34 -15.46
N ILE A 313 -9.87 16.08 -16.77
CA ILE A 313 -8.68 15.81 -17.60
C ILE A 313 -7.76 17.03 -17.62
N VAL A 314 -8.29 18.23 -17.90
CA VAL A 314 -7.51 19.47 -18.01
C VAL A 314 -6.85 19.82 -16.67
N VAL A 315 -7.62 19.81 -15.57
CA VAL A 315 -7.10 20.11 -14.23
C VAL A 315 -6.09 19.05 -13.78
N ASN A 316 -6.38 17.77 -14.01
CA ASN A 316 -5.46 16.67 -13.69
C ASN A 316 -4.14 16.76 -14.49
N VAL A 317 -4.20 17.18 -15.76
CA VAL A 317 -3.01 17.38 -16.61
C VAL A 317 -2.20 18.58 -16.14
N GLN A 318 -2.85 19.69 -15.76
CA GLN A 318 -2.17 20.93 -15.40
C GLN A 318 -1.56 20.92 -14.00
N THR A 319 -2.29 20.44 -12.99
CA THR A 319 -1.92 20.59 -11.57
C THR A 319 -2.17 19.34 -10.74
N GLY A 320 -3.05 18.44 -11.17
CA GLY A 320 -3.52 17.34 -10.32
C GLY A 320 -4.66 17.81 -9.42
N ILE A 321 -5.68 16.96 -9.25
CA ILE A 321 -6.97 17.37 -8.66
C ILE A 321 -6.80 17.75 -7.18
N SER A 322 -5.98 17.01 -6.43
CA SER A 322 -5.72 17.26 -5.01
C SER A 322 -5.03 18.61 -4.78
N GLU A 323 -3.98 18.93 -5.55
CA GLU A 323 -3.28 20.22 -5.48
C GLU A 323 -4.20 21.38 -5.85
N TRP A 324 -5.02 21.23 -6.90
CA TRP A 324 -5.96 22.27 -7.32
C TRP A 324 -7.01 22.58 -6.24
N VAL A 325 -7.58 21.55 -5.61
CA VAL A 325 -8.54 21.71 -4.51
C VAL A 325 -7.89 22.40 -3.32
N LEU A 326 -6.67 22.00 -2.92
CA LEU A 326 -5.94 22.63 -1.83
C LEU A 326 -5.61 24.09 -2.12
N GLN A 327 -5.19 24.41 -3.34
CA GLN A 327 -4.94 25.79 -3.75
C GLN A 327 -6.21 26.64 -3.63
N LYS A 328 -7.34 26.13 -4.12
CA LYS A 328 -8.62 26.85 -4.04
C LYS A 328 -9.12 27.01 -2.61
N ALA A 329 -8.99 25.97 -1.78
CA ALA A 329 -9.32 26.05 -0.36
C ALA A 329 -8.47 27.12 0.36
N ASN A 330 -7.16 27.13 0.11
CA ASN A 330 -6.26 28.13 0.68
C ASN A 330 -6.54 29.56 0.19
N GLU A 331 -6.94 29.73 -1.09
CA GLU A 331 -7.37 31.02 -1.62
C GLU A 331 -8.64 31.53 -0.95
N VAL A 332 -9.61 30.64 -0.69
CA VAL A 332 -10.85 30.98 0.03
C VAL A 332 -10.53 31.38 1.47
N GLU A 333 -9.66 30.64 2.14
CA GLU A 333 -9.28 30.92 3.53
C GLU A 333 -8.55 32.25 3.66
N LYS A 334 -7.62 32.55 2.74
CA LYS A 334 -6.96 33.86 2.66
C LYS A 334 -7.96 35.00 2.45
N ARG A 335 -8.97 34.81 1.61
CA ARG A 335 -10.02 35.83 1.38
C ARG A 335 -10.86 36.05 2.63
N LYS A 336 -11.19 35.00 3.40
CA LYS A 336 -11.90 35.12 4.67
C LYS A 336 -11.07 35.85 5.72
N GLN A 337 -9.78 35.54 5.84
CA GLN A 337 -8.86 36.22 6.75
C GLN A 337 -8.74 37.71 6.42
N LEU A 338 -8.60 38.05 5.13
CA LEU A 338 -8.54 39.44 4.68
C LEU A 338 -9.85 40.19 4.98
N ALA A 339 -11.01 39.56 4.71
CA ALA A 339 -12.31 40.17 5.01
C ALA A 339 -12.52 40.40 6.51
N THR A 340 -12.05 39.48 7.36
CA THR A 340 -12.12 39.60 8.82
C THR A 340 -11.20 40.72 9.32
N ALA A 341 -9.99 40.83 8.77
CA ALA A 341 -9.06 41.91 9.09
C ALA A 341 -9.62 43.29 8.69
N THR A 342 -10.20 43.42 7.50
CA THR A 342 -10.84 44.68 7.05
C THR A 342 -12.06 45.04 7.90
N ALA A 343 -12.84 44.05 8.35
CA ALA A 343 -13.97 44.27 9.25
C ALA A 343 -13.55 44.68 10.66
N ALA A 344 -12.40 44.20 11.15
CA ALA A 344 -11.83 44.62 12.43
C ALA A 344 -11.33 46.08 12.37
N VAL A 345 -10.61 46.46 11.31
CA VAL A 345 -10.14 47.85 11.11
C VAL A 345 -11.30 48.84 11.05
N LYS A 346 -12.42 48.47 10.41
CA LYS A 346 -13.61 49.34 10.28
C LYS A 346 -14.46 49.46 11.56
N LYS A 347 -14.07 48.76 12.63
CA LYS A 347 -14.76 48.78 13.94
C LYS A 347 -13.99 49.61 14.97
N ASP A 348 -12.74 49.92 14.69
CA ASP A 348 -11.84 50.74 15.51
C ASP A 348 -11.76 52.21 15.02
N ASP A 349 -12.35 52.52 13.86
CA ASP A 349 -12.72 53.85 13.37
C ASP A 349 -14.20 54.14 13.68
#